data_AF-A0A914XLB1-F1
#
_entry.id   AF-A0A914XLB1-F1
#
_cell.length_a   1.000
_cell.length_b   1.000
_cell.length_c   1.000
_cell.angle_alpha   90.00
_cell.angle_beta   90.00
_cell.angle_gamma   90.00
#
_symmetry.space_group_name_H-M   'P 1'
#
loop_
_entity.id
_entity.type
_entity.pdbx_description
1 polymer ?
#
loop_
_entity_poly.entity_id
_entity_poly.type
_entity_poly.pdbx_seq_one_letter_code
_entity_poly.pdbx_strand_id
1 'polypeptide(L)'
;MVLETVGQQLQATNPYISMPVKLEQYLMEGAYNKVVLTEKNLPSPYYMVFVKTMLDTVRKEIAQCVEKSFKRIAGPEAARMLLFTTADEAFEYGIKRGWTLTGDHFVFEDANVNSSHQPKTVETDRLAKQNVYYAKQLEMIV
;
A
#
# COMPACT_ATOMS: atom_id res chain seq x y z
N MET A 1 -2.61 -15.68 13.72
CA MET A 1 -2.43 -16.86 14.62
C MET A 1 -3.55 -17.90 14.44
N VAL A 2 -4.02 -18.15 13.19
CA VAL A 2 -4.99 -19.21 12.86
C VAL A 2 -4.36 -20.23 11.89
N LEU A 3 -3.35 -19.82 11.13
CA LEU A 3 -2.60 -20.73 10.27
C LEU A 3 -1.75 -21.74 11.06
N GLU A 4 -1.41 -21.44 12.31
CA GLU A 4 -0.62 -22.34 13.17
C GLU A 4 -1.42 -23.55 13.69
N THR A 5 -2.76 -23.48 13.66
CA THR A 5 -3.60 -24.61 14.09
C THR A 5 -3.78 -25.67 13.01
N VAL A 6 -3.38 -25.38 11.77
CA VAL A 6 -3.46 -26.29 10.63
C VAL A 6 -2.09 -26.93 10.40
N GLY A 7 -2.02 -28.26 10.38
CA GLY A 7 -0.77 -28.97 10.11
C GLY A 7 -0.14 -28.56 8.76
N GLN A 8 1.17 -28.28 8.77
CA GLN A 8 1.91 -27.69 7.64
C GLN A 8 1.80 -28.51 6.34
N GLN A 9 1.64 -29.83 6.44
CA GLN A 9 1.41 -30.72 5.30
C GLN A 9 0.07 -30.46 4.60
N LEU A 10 -1.00 -30.23 5.37
CA LEU A 10 -2.34 -29.96 4.82
C LEU A 10 -2.42 -28.59 4.13
N GLN A 11 -1.60 -27.63 4.57
CA GLN A 11 -1.50 -26.31 3.94
C GLN A 11 -0.90 -26.39 2.54
N ALA A 12 0.05 -27.30 2.31
CA ALA A 12 0.68 -27.51 1.02
C ALA A 12 -0.13 -28.42 0.09
N THR A 13 -0.79 -29.44 0.65
CA THR A 13 -1.51 -30.45 -0.13
C THR A 13 -2.88 -29.98 -0.58
N ASN A 14 -3.60 -29.18 0.21
CA ASN A 14 -4.97 -28.79 -0.11
C ASN A 14 -5.02 -27.45 -0.88
N PRO A 15 -5.45 -27.45 -2.17
CA PRO A 15 -5.58 -26.23 -2.96
C PRO A 15 -6.48 -25.17 -2.29
N TYR A 16 -7.53 -25.58 -1.57
CA TYR A 16 -8.46 -24.66 -0.92
C TYR A 16 -7.86 -23.91 0.27
N ILE A 17 -6.81 -24.45 0.90
CA ILE A 17 -6.11 -23.83 2.04
C ILE A 17 -4.88 -23.08 1.55
N SER A 18 -4.15 -23.63 0.57
CA SER A 18 -2.96 -23.00 0.01
C SER A 18 -3.25 -21.66 -0.69
N MET A 19 -4.45 -21.49 -1.26
CA MET A 19 -4.82 -20.30 -2.01
C MET A 19 -4.91 -19.04 -1.14
N PRO A 20 -5.64 -19.03 -0.01
CA PRO A 20 -5.60 -17.92 0.94
C PRO A 20 -4.19 -17.58 1.45
N VAL A 21 -3.36 -18.59 1.70
CA VAL A 21 -1.97 -18.38 2.18
C VAL A 21 -1.13 -17.67 1.12
N LYS A 22 -1.18 -18.12 -0.14
CA LYS A 22 -0.48 -17.45 -1.25
C LYS A 22 -1.01 -16.04 -1.50
N LEU A 23 -2.31 -15.85 -1.37
CA LEU A 23 -2.95 -14.54 -1.56
C LEU A 23 -2.48 -13.53 -0.50
N GLU A 24 -2.38 -13.95 0.76
CA GLU A 24 -1.83 -13.14 1.85
C GLU A 24 -0.34 -12.83 1.61
N GLN A 25 0.44 -13.82 1.19
CA GLN A 25 1.84 -13.60 0.84
C GLN A 25 2.00 -12.59 -0.30
N TYR A 26 1.18 -12.67 -1.36
CA TYR A 26 1.23 -11.69 -2.46
C TYR A 26 0.85 -10.28 -2.01
N LEU A 27 -0.07 -10.16 -1.05
CA LEU A 27 -0.43 -8.87 -0.44
C LEU A 27 0.73 -8.29 0.34
N MET A 28 1.41 -9.11 1.16
CA MET A 28 2.59 -8.70 1.92
C MET A 28 3.78 -8.33 1.03
N GLU A 29 3.99 -9.06 -0.06
CA GLU A 29 5.01 -8.73 -1.09
C GLU A 29 4.65 -7.48 -1.91
N GLY A 30 3.40 -6.99 -1.85
CA GLY A 30 2.90 -5.94 -2.74
C GLY A 30 2.81 -6.38 -4.21
N ALA A 31 2.84 -7.69 -4.48
CA ALA A 31 2.88 -8.27 -5.81
C ALA A 31 1.47 -8.38 -6.43
N TYR A 32 0.78 -7.24 -6.58
CA TYR A 32 -0.63 -7.20 -6.99
C TYR A 32 -0.90 -7.78 -8.39
N ASN A 33 0.09 -7.75 -9.29
CA ASN A 33 0.02 -8.44 -10.57
C ASN A 33 -0.29 -9.94 -10.40
N LYS A 34 0.30 -10.58 -9.38
CA LYS A 34 0.06 -12.01 -9.08
C LYS A 34 -1.34 -12.24 -8.52
N VAL A 35 -1.89 -11.28 -7.77
CA VAL A 35 -3.25 -11.35 -7.22
C VAL A 35 -4.29 -11.37 -8.34
N VAL A 36 -4.16 -10.49 -9.33
CA VAL A 36 -5.06 -10.42 -10.50
C VAL A 36 -4.99 -11.71 -11.34
N LEU A 37 -3.81 -12.32 -11.50
CA LEU A 37 -3.67 -13.61 -12.16
C LEU A 37 -4.30 -14.75 -11.37
N THR A 38 -4.26 -14.67 -10.04
CA THR A 38 -4.80 -15.69 -9.13
C THR A 38 -6.33 -15.69 -9.11
N GLU A 39 -6.97 -14.55 -9.40
CA GLU A 39 -8.42 -14.45 -9.59
C GLU A 39 -8.95 -15.45 -10.64
N LYS A 40 -8.17 -15.72 -11.69
CA LYS A 40 -8.53 -16.68 -12.75
C LYS A 40 -8.38 -18.14 -12.34
N ASN A 41 -7.60 -18.42 -11.30
CA ASN A 41 -7.22 -19.77 -10.86
C ASN A 41 -7.88 -20.17 -9.53
N LEU A 42 -9.07 -19.65 -9.24
CA LEU A 42 -9.78 -19.92 -8.00
C LEU A 42 -10.38 -21.33 -7.99
N PRO A 43 -10.11 -22.15 -6.96
CA PRO A 43 -10.66 -23.51 -6.86
C PRO A 43 -12.14 -23.53 -6.45
N SER A 44 -12.70 -22.39 -6.01
CA SER A 44 -14.10 -22.26 -5.61
C SER A 44 -14.64 -20.86 -5.90
N PRO A 45 -15.89 -20.73 -6.41
CA PRO A 45 -16.50 -19.44 -6.72
C PRO A 45 -16.79 -18.59 -5.46
N TYR A 46 -16.88 -19.19 -4.27
CA TYR A 46 -17.13 -18.44 -3.03
C TYR A 46 -16.00 -17.47 -2.67
N TYR A 47 -14.77 -17.75 -3.12
CA TYR A 47 -13.63 -16.85 -2.88
C TYR A 47 -13.68 -15.57 -3.71
N MET A 48 -14.44 -15.55 -4.81
CA MET A 48 -14.50 -14.42 -5.74
C MET A 48 -14.99 -13.13 -5.07
N VAL A 49 -15.95 -13.24 -4.14
CA VAL A 49 -16.47 -12.09 -3.40
C VAL A 49 -15.37 -11.43 -2.57
N PHE A 50 -14.58 -12.24 -1.85
CA PHE A 50 -13.49 -11.75 -1.01
C PHE A 50 -12.34 -11.18 -1.84
N VAL A 51 -11.95 -11.86 -2.92
CA VAL A 51 -10.88 -11.38 -3.82
C VAL A 51 -11.26 -10.04 -4.44
N LYS A 52 -12.51 -9.86 -4.85
CA LYS A 52 -13.00 -8.58 -5.40
C LYS A 52 -12.93 -7.45 -4.37
N THR A 53 -13.43 -7.67 -3.15
CA THR A 53 -13.35 -6.66 -2.08
C THR A 53 -11.90 -6.33 -1.69
N MET A 54 -11.02 -7.34 -1.71
CA MET A 54 -9.59 -7.16 -1.47
C MET A 54 -8.93 -6.33 -2.57
N LEU A 55 -9.19 -6.63 -3.85
CA LEU A 55 -8.67 -5.87 -4.98
C LEU A 55 -9.12 -4.41 -4.95
N ASP A 56 -10.38 -4.14 -4.59
CA ASP A 56 -10.88 -2.77 -4.43
C ASP A 56 -10.13 -2.02 -3.31
N THR A 57 -9.81 -2.70 -2.22
CA THR A 57 -9.05 -2.11 -1.10
C THR A 57 -7.59 -1.86 -1.50
N VAL A 58 -6.95 -2.81 -2.16
CA VAL A 58 -5.60 -2.67 -2.71
C VAL A 58 -5.52 -1.49 -3.68
N ARG A 59 -6.49 -1.35 -4.60
CA ARG A 59 -6.56 -0.21 -5.52
C ARG A 59 -6.65 1.12 -4.78
N LYS A 60 -7.39 1.17 -3.66
CA LYS A 60 -7.48 2.37 -2.83
C LYS A 60 -6.15 2.74 -2.17
N GLU A 61 -5.39 1.75 -1.71
CA GLU A 61 -4.05 1.95 -1.13
C GLU A 61 -3.03 2.38 -2.18
N ILE A 62 -3.02 1.75 -3.36
CA ILE A 62 -2.16 2.16 -4.48
C ILE A 62 -2.47 3.59 -4.88
N ALA A 63 -3.75 3.96 -4.99
CA ALA A 63 -4.15 5.33 -5.30
C ALA A 63 -3.63 6.34 -4.26
N GLN A 64 -3.76 6.03 -2.97
CA GLN A 64 -3.22 6.88 -1.90
C GLN A 64 -1.68 6.99 -1.95
N CYS A 65 -1.00 5.93 -2.37
CA CYS A 65 0.44 5.94 -2.56
C CYS A 65 0.84 6.81 -3.77
N VAL A 66 0.09 6.72 -4.88
CA VAL A 66 0.29 7.52 -6.09
C VAL A 66 0.14 9.02 -5.79
N GLU A 67 -0.91 9.39 -5.04
CA GLU A 67 -1.15 10.78 -4.60
C GLU A 67 0.02 11.37 -3.79
N LYS A 68 0.74 10.53 -3.00
CA LYS A 68 1.87 10.97 -2.18
C LYS A 68 3.21 10.94 -2.90
N SER A 69 3.35 10.08 -3.91
CA SER A 69 4.64 9.77 -4.54
C SER A 69 4.90 10.58 -5.80
N PHE A 70 3.84 10.92 -6.53
CA PHE A 70 3.96 11.61 -7.82
C PHE A 70 3.38 13.01 -7.73
N LYS A 71 4.06 13.99 -8.35
CA LYS A 71 3.51 15.34 -8.56
C LYS A 71 2.63 15.41 -9.81
N ARG A 72 2.96 14.58 -10.80
CA ARG A 72 2.22 14.43 -12.05
C ARG A 72 2.38 13.01 -12.57
N ILE A 73 1.33 12.44 -13.14
CA ILE A 73 1.35 11.12 -13.78
C ILE A 73 0.50 11.17 -15.05
N ALA A 74 0.92 10.47 -16.11
CA ALA A 74 0.11 10.33 -17.32
C ALA A 74 -1.03 9.33 -17.11
N GLY A 75 -2.19 9.56 -17.74
CA GLY A 75 -3.32 8.65 -17.77
C GLY A 75 -2.96 7.17 -18.01
N PRO A 76 -2.19 6.83 -19.07
CA PRO A 76 -1.83 5.44 -19.35
C PRO A 76 -0.93 4.80 -18.27
N GLU A 77 -0.03 5.58 -17.65
CA GLU A 77 0.85 5.05 -16.60
C GLU A 77 0.08 4.85 -15.28
N ALA A 78 -0.87 5.74 -14.99
CA ALA A 78 -1.79 5.58 -13.85
C ALA A 78 -2.67 4.34 -14.02
N ALA A 79 -3.17 4.07 -15.23
CA ALA A 79 -3.95 2.86 -15.53
C ALA A 79 -3.13 1.58 -15.30
N ARG A 80 -1.86 1.58 -15.72
CA ARG A 80 -0.94 0.44 -15.49
C ARG A 80 -0.67 0.21 -14.00
N MET A 81 -0.46 1.27 -13.22
CA MET A 81 -0.22 1.18 -11.78
C MET A 81 -1.45 0.71 -10.99
N LEU A 82 -2.64 1.18 -11.35
CA LEU A 82 -3.90 0.82 -10.70
C LEU A 82 -4.48 -0.52 -11.17
N LEU A 83 -3.80 -1.20 -12.10
CA LEU A 83 -4.20 -2.50 -12.65
C LEU A 83 -5.56 -2.42 -13.36
N PHE A 84 -5.76 -1.34 -14.12
CA PHE A 84 -6.89 -1.20 -15.03
C PHE A 84 -6.53 -1.73 -16.42
N THR A 85 -7.54 -2.21 -17.14
CA THR A 85 -7.36 -2.74 -18.51
C THR A 85 -7.42 -1.61 -19.54
N THR A 86 -8.13 -0.53 -19.22
CA THR A 86 -8.37 0.63 -20.09
C THR A 86 -8.04 1.94 -19.39
N ALA A 87 -7.56 2.92 -20.15
CA ALA A 87 -7.24 4.26 -19.65
C ALA A 87 -8.51 4.98 -19.13
N ASP A 88 -9.66 4.73 -19.75
CA ASP A 88 -10.95 5.33 -19.39
C ASP A 88 -11.37 5.00 -17.95
N GLU A 89 -11.15 3.76 -17.50
CA GLU A 89 -11.43 3.34 -16.12
C GLU A 89 -10.57 4.12 -15.11
N ALA A 90 -9.32 4.43 -15.48
CA ALA A 90 -8.43 5.23 -14.65
C ALA A 90 -8.89 6.70 -14.57
N PHE A 91 -9.42 7.26 -15.66
CA PHE A 91 -10.02 8.60 -15.67
C PHE A 91 -11.25 8.69 -14.78
N GLU A 92 -12.20 7.75 -14.89
CA GLU A 92 -13.36 7.71 -13.99
C GLU A 92 -12.95 7.56 -12.52
N TYR A 93 -11.93 6.74 -12.23
CA TYR A 93 -11.43 6.53 -10.88
C TYR A 93 -10.76 7.80 -10.32
N GLY A 94 -9.97 8.50 -11.15
CA GLY A 94 -9.37 9.79 -10.79
C GLY A 94 -10.42 10.86 -10.49
N ILE A 95 -11.50 10.93 -11.30
CA ILE A 95 -12.62 11.86 -11.06
C ILE A 95 -13.32 11.54 -9.73
N LYS A 96 -13.59 10.26 -9.44
CA LYS A 96 -14.21 9.83 -8.15
C LYS A 96 -13.36 10.21 -6.93
N ARG A 97 -12.04 10.26 -7.10
CA ARG A 97 -11.07 10.65 -6.06
C ARG A 97 -10.83 12.16 -5.98
N GLY A 98 -11.27 12.94 -6.96
CA GLY A 98 -11.06 14.38 -7.02
C GLY A 98 -9.68 14.79 -7.54
N TRP A 99 -9.02 13.95 -8.35
CA TRP A 99 -7.73 14.27 -8.95
C TRP A 99 -7.89 15.38 -10.01
N THR A 100 -7.00 16.37 -10.03
CA THR A 100 -7.05 17.44 -11.03
C THR A 100 -6.44 16.94 -12.34
N LEU A 101 -7.26 16.90 -13.38
CA LEU A 101 -6.85 16.50 -14.71
C LEU A 101 -6.42 17.74 -15.51
N THR A 102 -5.13 17.82 -15.84
CA THR A 102 -4.61 18.85 -16.77
C THR A 102 -4.23 18.14 -18.07
N GLY A 103 -5.17 18.09 -19.02
CA GLY A 103 -4.98 17.35 -20.27
C GLY A 103 -4.93 15.83 -20.05
N ASP A 104 -3.87 15.17 -20.53
CA ASP A 104 -3.63 13.72 -20.38
C ASP A 104 -2.84 13.37 -19.10
N HIS A 105 -2.63 14.35 -18.21
CA HIS A 105 -1.86 14.18 -16.98
C HIS A 105 -2.72 14.49 -15.75
N PHE A 106 -2.71 13.57 -14.79
CA PHE A 106 -3.17 13.84 -13.44
C PHE A 106 -2.09 14.62 -12.71
N VAL A 107 -2.47 15.76 -12.16
CA VAL A 107 -1.59 16.58 -11.32
C VAL A 107 -2.02 16.35 -9.89
N PHE A 108 -1.10 15.85 -9.08
CA PHE A 108 -1.25 15.82 -7.64
C PHE A 108 -0.49 17.03 -7.14
N GLU A 109 -1.16 18.17 -7.15
CA GLU A 109 -0.57 19.36 -6.57
C GLU A 109 -0.42 19.07 -5.08
N ASP A 110 0.83 18.98 -4.64
CA ASP A 110 1.19 18.77 -3.26
C ASP A 110 0.45 19.84 -2.42
N ALA A 111 -0.65 19.47 -1.77
CA ALA A 111 -1.15 20.23 -0.62
C ALA A 111 -0.03 20.38 0.45
N ASN A 112 1.04 19.58 0.33
CA ASN A 112 2.28 19.62 1.08
C ASN A 112 3.34 20.63 0.63
N VAL A 113 3.23 21.34 -0.51
CA VAL A 113 4.20 22.44 -0.79
C VAL A 113 4.06 23.53 0.26
N ASN A 114 2.85 23.71 0.81
CA ASN A 114 2.60 24.65 1.90
C ASN A 114 2.82 24.05 3.30
N SER A 115 2.98 22.73 3.45
CA SER A 115 3.24 22.07 4.75
C SER A 115 4.69 21.61 4.92
N SER A 116 5.48 21.56 3.84
CA SER A 116 6.93 21.30 3.87
C SER A 116 7.76 22.48 4.39
N HIS A 117 7.12 23.62 4.66
CA HIS A 117 7.66 24.73 5.45
C HIS A 117 7.13 24.78 6.89
N GLN A 118 6.48 23.72 7.39
CA GLN A 118 6.54 23.51 8.83
C GLN A 118 7.94 22.99 9.12
N PRO A 119 8.80 23.75 9.84
CA PRO A 119 10.03 23.18 10.32
C PRO A 119 9.62 21.92 11.07
N LYS A 120 10.12 20.76 10.63
CA LYS A 120 10.15 19.58 11.48
C LYS A 120 10.91 20.05 12.71
N THR A 121 10.20 20.53 13.71
CA THR A 121 10.74 20.86 15.02
C THR A 121 11.18 19.53 15.56
N VAL A 122 12.41 19.16 15.24
CA VAL A 122 13.10 18.06 15.88
C VAL A 122 12.86 18.27 17.36
N GLU A 123 12.37 17.24 18.05
CA GLU A 123 12.05 17.26 19.48
C GLU A 123 13.33 17.57 20.27
N THR A 124 13.69 18.85 20.35
CA THR A 124 14.94 19.34 20.94
C THR A 124 14.96 19.05 22.43
N ASP A 125 13.80 19.07 23.09
CA ASP A 125 13.64 18.66 24.48
C ASP A 125 14.02 17.20 24.70
N ARG A 126 13.63 16.29 23.80
CA ARG A 126 14.01 14.88 23.88
C ARG A 126 15.53 14.70 23.76
N LEU A 127 16.13 15.37 22.77
CA LEU A 127 17.58 15.31 22.55
C LEU A 127 18.37 15.92 23.71
N ALA A 128 17.90 17.05 24.25
CA ALA A 128 18.53 17.69 25.40
C ALA A 128 18.48 16.80 26.65
N LYS A 129 17.32 16.20 26.96
CA LYS A 129 17.17 15.24 28.06
C LYS A 129 18.06 14.02 27.89
N GLN A 130 18.14 13.49 26.67
CA GLN A 130 18.98 12.34 26.36
C GLN A 130 20.48 12.67 26.51
N ASN A 131 20.91 13.85 26.07
CA ASN A 131 22.29 14.33 26.24
C ASN A 131 22.66 14.55 27.72
N VAL A 132 21.78 15.18 28.51
CA VAL A 132 21.98 15.37 29.96
C VAL A 132 22.02 14.03 30.69
N TYR A 133 21.15 13.08 30.30
CA TYR A 133 21.16 11.73 30.86
C TYR A 133 22.47 11.00 30.58
N TYR A 134 22.97 11.05 29.33
CA TYR A 134 24.25 10.44 28.99
C TYR A 134 25.43 11.10 29.71
N ALA A 135 25.46 12.43 29.81
CA ALA A 135 26.48 13.15 30.57
C ALA A 135 26.49 12.71 32.04
N LYS A 136 25.30 12.59 32.67
CA LYS A 136 25.15 12.10 34.04
C LYS A 136 25.72 10.68 34.22
N GLN A 137 25.46 9.76 33.28
CA GLN A 137 25.96 8.39 33.37
C GLN A 137 27.48 8.29 33.19
N LEU A 138 28.09 9.20 32.40
CA LEU A 138 29.54 9.26 32.21
C LEU A 138 30.26 9.91 33.39
N GLU A 139 29.67 10.90 34.06
CA GLU A 139 30.24 11.52 35.26
C GLU A 139 30.07 10.64 36.52
N MET A 140 29.10 9.73 36.52
CA MET A 140 28.95 8.78 37.61
C MET A 140 30.10 7.78 37.55
N ILE A 141 31.11 8.00 38.40
CA ILE A 141 32.28 7.14 38.55
C ILE A 141 31.82 5.68 38.70
N VAL A 142 32.34 4.80 37.83
CA VAL A 142 32.39 3.35 38.07
C VAL A 142 33.52 3.05 39.05
#